data_AF-A0A9Q0VLR6-F1
#
_entry.id   AF-A0A9Q0VLR6-F1
#
_cell.length_a   1.000
_cell.length_b   1.000
_cell.length_c   1.000
_cell.angle_alpha   90.00
_cell.angle_beta   90.00
_cell.angle_gamma   90.00
#
_symmetry.space_group_name_H-M   'P 1'
#
loop_
_entity.id
_entity.type
_entity.pdbx_description
1 polymer ?
#
loop_
_entity_poly.entity_id
_entity_poly.type
_entity_poly.pdbx_seq_one_letter_code
_entity_poly.pdbx_strand_id
1 'polypeptide(L)'
;MSFNILTTSPPPSTKTVLYTKPTFPKFVSALQTIPNSFTKTRFNFSSPKPTAHSISAAGFVGSIYQTKRQFRGGGVIAMAAPGSVQKSEEEWRAVLSPEQFRILRQKDTEFPGTGEYDKFFEEGVYSCAGCGAPLYRSTTKFNSGCGWPAFYEGLPAAINSNPDPDGRRIEITCTACGGHLGHVFKGEGYPTPTDERHCVNSISLKFAPANPSQ
;
A
#
# COMPACT_ATOMS: atom_id res chain seq x y z
N MET A 1 -54.37 47.40 26.29
CA MET A 1 -53.12 47.94 26.86
C MET A 1 -52.36 46.77 27.47
N SER A 2 -51.24 46.38 26.88
CA SER A 2 -50.11 45.63 27.49
C SER A 2 -49.09 45.42 26.39
N PHE A 3 -48.06 46.28 26.40
CA PHE A 3 -46.93 46.26 25.48
C PHE A 3 -45.91 45.22 25.96
N ASN A 4 -45.58 44.23 25.13
CA ASN A 4 -44.40 43.39 25.35
C ASN A 4 -43.24 43.96 24.52
N ILE A 5 -42.22 44.41 25.24
CA ILE A 5 -41.03 45.10 24.75
C ILE A 5 -40.02 44.05 24.27
N LEU A 6 -39.61 44.19 23.01
CA LEU A 6 -38.51 43.45 22.37
C LEU A 6 -37.19 43.81 23.06
N THR A 7 -36.54 42.83 23.68
CA THR A 7 -35.17 42.94 24.20
C THR A 7 -34.17 42.59 23.10
N THR A 8 -33.58 43.62 22.50
CA THR A 8 -32.45 43.48 21.57
C THR A 8 -31.14 43.31 22.35
N SER A 9 -30.45 42.20 22.15
CA SER A 9 -29.09 41.98 22.65
C SER A 9 -28.05 42.76 21.82
N PRO A 10 -26.97 43.27 22.43
CA PRO A 10 -25.92 44.01 21.73
C PRO A 10 -24.95 43.06 20.97
N PRO A 11 -24.31 43.54 19.88
CA PRO A 11 -23.38 42.75 19.08
C PRO A 11 -22.01 42.55 19.78
N PRO A 12 -21.28 41.47 19.43
CA PRO A 12 -19.98 41.18 20.02
C PRO A 12 -18.85 42.10 19.52
N SER A 13 -17.97 42.46 20.45
CA SER A 13 -16.78 43.29 20.27
C SER A 13 -15.77 42.70 19.29
N THR A 14 -15.41 43.50 18.27
CA THR A 14 -14.31 43.30 17.34
C THR A 14 -12.96 43.29 18.05
N LYS A 15 -12.28 42.12 18.08
CA LYS A 15 -10.86 42.04 18.45
C LYS A 15 -9.99 42.33 17.23
N THR A 16 -9.25 43.43 17.28
CA THR A 16 -8.23 43.81 16.31
C THR A 16 -7.09 42.77 16.29
N VAL A 17 -6.85 42.21 15.11
CA VAL A 17 -5.73 41.33 14.79
C VAL A 17 -4.45 42.17 14.71
N LEU A 18 -3.52 41.96 15.64
CA LEU A 18 -2.14 42.46 15.52
C LEU A 18 -1.32 41.43 14.76
N TYR A 19 -1.07 41.72 13.48
CA TYR A 19 -0.21 40.97 12.58
C TYR A 19 1.25 41.37 12.86
N THR A 20 1.97 40.59 13.65
CA THR A 20 3.43 40.72 13.78
C THR A 20 4.11 39.99 12.62
N LYS A 21 4.89 40.72 11.83
CA LYS A 21 5.67 40.17 10.72
C LYS A 21 6.76 39.21 11.24
N PRO A 22 7.05 38.11 10.52
CA PRO A 22 8.02 37.11 10.95
C PRO A 22 9.46 37.60 10.75
N THR A 23 10.28 37.52 11.80
CA THR A 23 11.73 37.74 11.72
C THR A 23 12.41 36.39 11.52
N PHE A 24 12.80 36.08 10.28
CA PHE A 24 13.62 34.92 9.94
C PHE A 24 15.08 35.17 10.34
N PRO A 25 15.72 34.27 11.13
CA PRO A 25 17.16 34.33 11.31
C PRO A 25 17.85 33.89 10.02
N LYS A 26 18.80 34.71 9.55
CA LYS A 26 19.69 34.38 8.42
C LYS A 26 20.64 33.26 8.83
N PHE A 27 20.30 32.01 8.52
CA PHE A 27 21.27 30.92 8.55
C PHE A 27 22.16 31.03 7.32
N VAL A 28 23.42 31.39 7.58
CA VAL A 28 24.50 31.44 6.60
C VAL A 28 24.87 30.00 6.25
N SER A 29 24.73 29.63 4.97
CA SER A 29 25.24 28.37 4.43
C SER A 29 26.76 28.33 4.53
N ALA A 30 27.28 27.46 5.40
CA ALA A 30 28.65 26.99 5.30
C ALA A 30 28.69 25.86 4.26
N LEU A 31 29.10 26.17 3.02
CA LEU A 31 29.54 25.16 2.06
C LEU A 31 30.84 24.55 2.59
N GLN A 32 30.77 23.35 3.14
CA GLN A 32 31.94 22.51 3.31
C GLN A 32 32.12 21.68 2.04
N THR A 33 33.16 22.04 1.29
CA THR A 33 33.70 21.32 0.15
C THR A 33 34.09 19.91 0.57
N ILE A 34 33.34 18.90 0.11
CA ILE A 34 33.71 17.49 0.23
C ILE A 34 34.78 17.20 -0.83
N PRO A 35 35.99 16.73 -0.47
CA PRO A 35 36.95 16.29 -1.46
C PRO A 35 36.50 14.96 -2.10
N ASN A 36 36.32 14.98 -3.42
CA ASN A 36 36.22 13.80 -4.27
C ASN A 36 37.51 12.98 -4.16
N SER A 37 37.48 11.86 -3.43
CA SER A 37 38.48 10.80 -3.55
C SER A 37 37.85 9.60 -4.25
N PHE A 38 37.90 9.64 -5.58
CA PHE A 38 37.65 8.48 -6.42
C PHE A 38 38.91 7.62 -6.44
N THR A 39 39.04 6.68 -5.51
CA THR A 39 39.99 5.57 -5.64
C THR A 39 39.39 4.50 -6.54
N LYS A 40 39.86 4.49 -7.78
CA LYS A 40 39.53 3.51 -8.82
C LYS A 40 40.18 2.16 -8.49
N THR A 41 39.52 1.33 -7.68
CA THR A 41 39.90 -0.07 -7.52
C THR A 41 39.48 -0.84 -8.78
N ARG A 42 40.46 -1.10 -9.65
CA ARG A 42 40.32 -2.07 -10.75
C ARG A 42 40.24 -3.47 -10.14
N PHE A 43 39.03 -4.03 -10.09
CA PHE A 43 38.86 -5.46 -9.89
C PHE A 43 39.06 -6.17 -11.24
N ASN A 44 40.18 -6.89 -11.36
CA ASN A 44 40.38 -7.86 -12.44
C ASN A 44 39.55 -9.10 -12.13
N PHE A 45 38.33 -9.17 -12.68
CA PHE A 45 37.54 -10.40 -12.69
C PHE A 45 37.97 -11.23 -13.90
N SER A 46 38.73 -12.29 -13.64
CA SER A 46 39.07 -13.31 -14.63
C SER A 46 37.90 -14.28 -14.78
N SER A 47 37.31 -14.34 -15.97
CA SER A 47 36.22 -15.28 -16.29
C SER A 47 36.73 -16.72 -16.30
N PRO A 48 36.10 -17.68 -15.60
CA PRO A 48 36.43 -19.09 -15.76
C PRO A 48 35.87 -19.64 -17.08
N LYS A 49 36.71 -20.41 -17.79
CA LYS A 49 36.36 -21.14 -19.01
C LYS A 49 35.36 -22.27 -18.72
N PRO A 50 34.41 -22.55 -19.61
CA PRO A 50 33.56 -23.74 -19.51
C PRO A 50 34.35 -24.99 -19.94
N THR A 51 34.54 -25.93 -19.02
CA THR A 51 35.02 -27.29 -19.31
C THR A 51 33.88 -28.11 -19.91
N ALA A 52 33.99 -28.42 -21.20
CA ALA A 52 33.13 -29.39 -21.86
C ALA A 52 33.58 -30.81 -21.46
N HIS A 53 32.72 -31.54 -20.76
CA HIS A 53 32.87 -33.00 -20.61
C HIS A 53 32.00 -33.69 -21.65
N SER A 54 32.67 -34.30 -22.62
CA SER A 54 32.14 -35.25 -23.58
C SER A 54 31.71 -36.54 -22.87
N ILE A 55 30.44 -36.92 -23.00
CA ILE A 55 29.96 -38.24 -22.57
C ILE A 55 29.80 -39.08 -23.84
N SER A 56 30.60 -40.14 -23.91
CA SER A 56 30.61 -41.11 -25.00
C SER A 56 29.27 -41.82 -25.14
N ALA A 57 28.82 -41.93 -26.39
CA ALA A 57 27.73 -42.81 -26.80
C ALA A 57 28.19 -44.27 -26.68
N ALA A 58 27.51 -45.04 -25.84
CA ALA A 58 27.51 -46.50 -25.89
C ALA A 58 26.07 -46.97 -25.71
N GLY A 59 25.58 -47.70 -26.71
CA GLY A 59 24.19 -48.13 -26.81
C GLY A 59 23.77 -49.07 -25.70
N PHE A 60 22.49 -48.97 -25.33
CA PHE A 60 21.77 -50.07 -24.73
C PHE A 60 20.36 -50.12 -25.32
N VAL A 61 20.12 -51.21 -26.03
CA VAL A 61 18.81 -51.64 -26.56
C VAL A 61 17.94 -52.03 -25.37
N GLY A 62 16.74 -51.46 -25.24
CA GLY A 62 15.87 -51.80 -24.11
C GLY A 62 14.47 -51.22 -24.18
N SER A 63 13.57 -51.96 -24.83
CA SER A 63 12.14 -52.13 -24.50
C SER A 63 11.27 -50.88 -24.29
N ILE A 64 10.46 -50.58 -25.31
CA ILE A 64 9.36 -49.61 -25.25
C ILE A 64 8.22 -50.20 -24.41
N TYR A 65 8.19 -49.93 -23.11
CA TYR A 65 6.98 -50.05 -22.30
C TYR A 65 6.43 -48.65 -22.00
N GLN A 66 5.46 -48.27 -22.82
CA GLN A 66 4.68 -47.04 -22.69
C GLN A 66 3.77 -47.14 -21.45
N THR A 67 4.30 -46.80 -20.28
CA THR A 67 3.48 -46.59 -19.09
C THR A 67 3.02 -45.13 -19.05
N LYS A 68 1.73 -44.94 -19.36
CA LYS A 68 1.01 -43.68 -19.18
C LYS A 68 1.02 -43.29 -17.70
N ARG A 69 2.03 -42.52 -17.27
CA ARG A 69 1.96 -41.79 -15.99
C ARG A 69 1.25 -40.46 -16.23
N GLN A 70 -0.03 -40.50 -15.93
CA GLN A 70 -0.94 -39.38 -15.81
C GLN A 70 -0.39 -38.40 -14.78
N PHE A 71 0.20 -37.29 -15.24
CA PHE A 71 0.44 -36.13 -14.39
C PHE A 71 -0.91 -35.56 -13.97
N ARG A 72 -1.38 -35.96 -12.78
CA ARG A 72 -2.54 -35.37 -12.13
C ARG A 72 -2.08 -34.18 -11.28
N GLY A 73 -1.47 -33.20 -11.94
CA GLY A 73 -1.11 -31.91 -11.36
C GLY A 73 -2.19 -30.89 -11.69
N GLY A 74 -3.33 -30.98 -11.01
CA GLY A 74 -4.40 -29.98 -11.09
C GLY A 74 -4.00 -28.70 -10.37
N GLY A 75 -3.04 -27.97 -10.91
CA GLY A 75 -2.86 -26.57 -10.57
C GLY A 75 -3.96 -25.78 -11.26
N VAL A 76 -4.98 -25.38 -10.52
CA VAL A 76 -5.90 -24.34 -10.98
C VAL A 76 -5.06 -23.06 -11.11
N ILE A 77 -4.59 -22.77 -12.32
CA ILE A 77 -4.11 -21.42 -12.62
C ILE A 77 -5.38 -20.57 -12.63
N ALA A 78 -5.65 -19.93 -11.50
CA ALA A 78 -6.65 -18.88 -11.43
C ALA A 78 -6.31 -17.87 -12.53
N MET A 79 -7.16 -17.82 -13.56
CA MET A 79 -6.98 -16.89 -14.66
C MET A 79 -7.15 -15.48 -14.08
N ALA A 80 -6.02 -14.80 -13.90
CA ALA A 80 -6.01 -13.45 -13.36
C ALA A 80 -6.82 -12.52 -14.29
N ALA A 81 -7.63 -11.65 -13.69
CA ALA A 81 -8.45 -10.71 -14.42
C ALA A 81 -7.59 -9.83 -15.36
N PRO A 82 -8.07 -9.49 -16.56
CA PRO A 82 -7.34 -8.63 -17.48
C PRO A 82 -7.06 -7.28 -16.81
N GLY A 83 -5.77 -6.92 -16.70
CA GLY A 83 -5.29 -5.76 -15.94
C GLY A 83 -4.52 -6.10 -14.65
N SER A 84 -4.39 -7.39 -14.32
CA SER A 84 -3.59 -7.79 -13.16
C SER A 84 -2.08 -7.58 -13.38
N VAL A 85 -1.40 -6.88 -12.48
CA VAL A 85 0.05 -6.74 -12.45
C VAL A 85 0.68 -8.06 -12.00
N GLN A 86 1.28 -8.77 -12.96
CA GLN A 86 2.01 -10.01 -12.72
C GLN A 86 3.49 -9.70 -12.56
N LYS A 87 4.04 -10.00 -11.38
CA LYS A 87 5.46 -9.90 -11.05
C LYS A 87 5.86 -11.04 -10.12
N SER A 88 7.08 -11.52 -10.23
CA SER A 88 7.64 -12.51 -9.30
C SER A 88 7.88 -11.89 -7.92
N GLU A 89 8.06 -12.73 -6.89
CA GLU A 89 8.39 -12.25 -5.55
C GLU A 89 9.73 -11.51 -5.51
N GLU A 90 10.71 -11.93 -6.33
CA GLU A 90 12.01 -11.28 -6.47
C GLU A 90 11.87 -9.90 -7.11
N GLU A 91 11.03 -9.76 -8.13
CA GLU A 91 10.74 -8.47 -8.76
C GLU A 91 10.03 -7.54 -7.77
N TRP A 92 9.11 -8.06 -6.95
CA TRP A 92 8.47 -7.27 -5.90
C TRP A 92 9.47 -6.84 -4.82
N ARG A 93 10.39 -7.70 -4.39
CA ARG A 93 11.45 -7.34 -3.44
C ARG A 93 12.38 -6.25 -3.98
N ALA A 94 12.58 -6.19 -5.29
CA ALA A 94 13.42 -5.17 -5.92
C ALA A 94 12.73 -3.79 -6.01
N VAL A 95 11.39 -3.76 -6.07
CA VAL A 95 10.61 -2.52 -6.28
C VAL A 95 10.02 -1.97 -4.99
N LEU A 96 9.66 -2.83 -4.04
CA LEU A 96 9.03 -2.46 -2.77
C LEU A 96 10.08 -2.18 -1.69
N SER A 97 9.74 -1.32 -0.73
CA SER A 97 10.51 -1.26 0.51
C SER A 97 10.37 -2.59 1.29
N PRO A 98 11.31 -2.93 2.19
CA PRO A 98 11.20 -4.14 3.01
C PRO A 98 9.89 -4.23 3.79
N GLU A 99 9.41 -3.10 4.32
CA GLU A 99 8.14 -3.03 5.07
C GLU A 99 6.93 -3.21 4.16
N GLN A 100 6.93 -2.58 2.98
CA GLN A 100 5.89 -2.75 1.98
C GLN A 100 5.82 -4.21 1.50
N PHE A 101 6.97 -4.84 1.27
CA PHE A 101 7.04 -6.24 0.88
C PHE A 101 6.45 -7.15 1.97
N ARG A 102 6.86 -6.92 3.23
CA ARG A 102 6.36 -7.66 4.40
C ARG A 102 4.84 -7.59 4.51
N ILE A 103 4.24 -6.42 4.34
CA ILE A 103 2.78 -6.25 4.45
C ILE A 103 2.07 -6.74 3.18
N LEU A 104 2.41 -6.20 2.00
CA LEU A 104 1.69 -6.48 0.74
C LEU A 104 1.85 -7.94 0.28
N ARG A 105 3.00 -8.58 0.51
CA ARG A 105 3.29 -9.93 -0.02
C ARG A 105 3.31 -11.00 1.06
N GLN A 106 3.83 -10.69 2.26
CA GLN A 106 3.88 -11.66 3.37
C GLN A 106 2.65 -11.60 4.29
N LYS A 107 1.66 -10.75 3.97
CA LYS A 107 0.40 -10.60 4.71
C LYS A 107 0.60 -10.22 6.18
N ASP A 108 1.67 -9.50 6.47
CA ASP A 108 1.92 -8.98 7.81
C ASP A 108 1.07 -7.74 8.08
N THR A 109 1.01 -7.30 9.34
CA THR A 109 0.26 -6.12 9.77
C THR A 109 1.19 -5.13 10.47
N GLU A 110 1.06 -3.85 10.16
CA GLU A 110 1.80 -2.80 10.85
C GLU A 110 1.32 -2.60 12.28
N PHE A 111 2.17 -2.05 13.17
CA PHE A 111 1.75 -1.80 14.55
C PHE A 111 0.65 -0.72 14.60
N PRO A 112 -0.33 -0.85 15.52
CA PRO A 112 -1.42 0.12 15.63
C PRO A 112 -0.88 1.50 16.00
N GLY A 113 -1.42 2.54 15.37
CA GLY A 113 -1.10 3.95 15.61
C GLY A 113 0.25 4.41 15.05
N THR A 114 0.97 3.56 14.31
CA THR A 114 2.28 3.89 13.71
C THR A 114 2.19 4.33 12.26
N GLY A 115 1.08 3.99 11.57
CA GLY A 115 0.89 4.30 10.16
C GLY A 115 0.68 5.80 9.90
N GLU A 116 1.34 6.31 8.85
CA GLU A 116 1.22 7.70 8.37
C GLU A 116 -0.24 8.13 8.15
N TYR A 117 -1.07 7.23 7.62
CA TYR A 117 -2.43 7.54 7.20
C TYR A 117 -3.52 7.25 8.25
N ASP A 118 -3.16 6.83 9.47
CA ASP A 118 -4.14 6.54 10.54
C ASP A 118 -4.94 7.81 10.87
N LYS A 119 -4.24 8.87 11.29
CA LYS A 119 -4.83 10.18 11.66
C LYS A 119 -4.78 11.23 10.55
N PHE A 120 -4.63 10.79 9.30
CA PHE A 120 -4.54 11.65 8.12
C PHE A 120 -5.90 11.74 7.42
N PHE A 121 -6.41 12.94 7.14
CA PHE A 121 -7.76 13.16 6.59
C PHE A 121 -7.80 14.20 5.45
N GLU A 122 -6.69 14.37 4.73
CA GLU A 122 -6.67 15.28 3.59
C GLU A 122 -7.50 14.75 2.40
N GLU A 123 -7.96 15.67 1.55
CA GLU A 123 -8.75 15.33 0.38
C GLU A 123 -7.89 14.75 -0.75
N GLY A 124 -8.23 13.55 -1.21
CA GLY A 124 -7.46 12.87 -2.23
C GLY A 124 -7.86 11.42 -2.46
N VAL A 125 -6.96 10.67 -3.10
CA VAL A 125 -7.12 9.26 -3.46
C VAL A 125 -5.99 8.46 -2.85
N TYR A 126 -6.34 7.36 -2.18
CA TYR A 126 -5.39 6.37 -1.70
C TYR A 126 -5.25 5.27 -2.74
N SER A 127 -4.02 5.05 -3.18
CA SER A 127 -3.65 4.05 -4.19
C SER A 127 -2.81 2.95 -3.55
N CYS A 128 -2.81 1.77 -4.17
CA CYS A 128 -1.98 0.65 -3.73
C CYS A 128 -0.50 1.03 -3.79
N ALA A 129 0.23 0.86 -2.68
CA ALA A 129 1.66 1.18 -2.64
C ALA A 129 2.49 0.35 -3.63
N GLY A 130 2.04 -0.87 -3.96
CA GLY A 130 2.74 -1.78 -4.86
C GLY A 130 2.48 -1.54 -6.35
N CYS A 131 1.22 -1.54 -6.79
CA CYS A 131 0.90 -1.37 -8.21
C CYS A 131 0.43 0.03 -8.61
N GLY A 132 0.15 0.92 -7.66
CA GLY A 132 -0.36 2.26 -7.93
C GLY A 132 -1.84 2.31 -8.32
N ALA A 133 -2.56 1.19 -8.32
CA ALA A 133 -4.00 1.18 -8.61
C ALA A 133 -4.78 1.96 -7.54
N PRO A 134 -5.78 2.79 -7.92
CA PRO A 134 -6.55 3.55 -6.95
C PRO A 134 -7.47 2.62 -6.15
N LEU A 135 -7.49 2.75 -4.82
CA LEU A 135 -8.20 1.87 -3.90
C LEU A 135 -9.33 2.56 -3.16
N TYR A 136 -9.07 3.74 -2.58
CA TYR A 136 -10.02 4.45 -1.72
C TYR A 136 -10.05 5.94 -2.02
N ARG A 137 -11.19 6.58 -1.74
CA ARG A 137 -11.32 8.04 -1.75
C ARG A 137 -11.25 8.55 -0.31
N SER A 138 -10.70 9.74 -0.10
CA SER A 138 -10.72 10.39 1.22
C SER A 138 -12.13 10.56 1.78
N THR A 139 -13.14 10.72 0.93
CA THR A 139 -14.56 10.83 1.31
C THR A 139 -15.11 9.58 1.98
N THR A 140 -14.48 8.42 1.76
CA THR A 140 -14.87 7.16 2.42
C THR A 140 -14.07 6.87 3.68
N LYS A 141 -13.06 7.69 3.99
CA LYS A 141 -12.26 7.56 5.20
C LYS A 141 -13.02 8.09 6.41
N PHE A 142 -12.91 7.39 7.53
CA PHE A 142 -13.48 7.83 8.81
C PHE A 142 -12.57 7.44 9.98
N ASN A 143 -12.82 8.00 11.16
CA ASN A 143 -12.10 7.63 12.38
C ASN A 143 -12.86 6.51 13.10
N SER A 144 -12.36 5.28 13.00
CA SER A 144 -12.92 4.11 13.70
C SER A 144 -12.33 3.90 15.10
N GLY A 145 -11.19 4.54 15.40
CA GLY A 145 -10.39 4.27 16.60
C GLY A 145 -9.63 2.94 16.60
N CYS A 146 -9.54 2.22 15.47
CA CYS A 146 -8.87 0.91 15.43
C CYS A 146 -7.33 0.99 15.46
N GLY A 147 -6.72 2.16 15.24
CA GLY A 147 -5.27 2.34 15.16
C GLY A 147 -4.69 2.10 13.76
N TRP A 148 -5.55 1.95 12.75
CA TRP A 148 -5.16 1.89 11.34
C TRP A 148 -6.13 2.76 10.52
N PRO A 149 -5.71 3.22 9.33
CA PRO A 149 -6.61 3.84 8.37
C PRO A 149 -7.89 3.02 8.16
N ALA A 150 -9.04 3.67 8.35
CA ALA A 150 -10.35 3.05 8.22
C ALA A 150 -11.18 3.69 7.11
N PHE A 151 -11.77 2.86 6.25
CA PHE A 151 -12.66 3.28 5.17
C PHE A 151 -13.96 2.48 5.21
N TYR A 152 -15.08 3.07 4.80
CA TYR A 152 -16.36 2.34 4.73
C TYR A 152 -16.66 1.77 3.35
N GLU A 153 -15.94 2.22 2.33
CA GLU A 153 -16.16 1.80 0.95
C GLU A 153 -14.88 1.99 0.12
N GLY A 154 -14.53 0.97 -0.68
CA GLY A 154 -13.48 1.05 -1.69
C GLY A 154 -14.01 1.46 -3.06
N LEU A 155 -13.12 1.85 -3.96
CA LEU A 155 -13.48 2.12 -5.34
C LEU A 155 -14.04 0.85 -6.03
N PRO A 156 -14.98 1.01 -6.97
CA PRO A 156 -15.57 -0.12 -7.68
C PRO A 156 -14.50 -1.02 -8.31
N ALA A 157 -14.60 -2.33 -8.07
CA ALA A 157 -13.69 -3.37 -8.55
C ALA A 157 -12.20 -3.24 -8.11
N ALA A 158 -11.87 -2.34 -7.18
CA ALA A 158 -10.48 -2.13 -6.74
C ALA A 158 -10.00 -3.14 -5.68
N ILE A 159 -10.95 -3.74 -4.95
CA ILE A 159 -10.68 -4.59 -3.77
C ILE A 159 -11.36 -5.95 -3.94
N ASN A 160 -10.60 -7.01 -3.67
CA ASN A 160 -11.10 -8.35 -3.50
C ASN A 160 -11.21 -8.69 -2.01
N SER A 161 -12.36 -9.22 -1.61
CA SER A 161 -12.63 -9.64 -0.24
C SER A 161 -12.72 -11.16 -0.16
N ASN A 162 -11.79 -11.79 0.56
CA ASN A 162 -11.72 -13.24 0.70
C ASN A 162 -11.72 -13.62 2.18
N PRO A 163 -12.49 -14.63 2.62
CA PRO A 163 -12.39 -15.13 3.99
C PRO A 163 -10.97 -15.60 4.33
N ASP A 164 -10.49 -15.26 5.52
CA ASP A 164 -9.26 -15.82 6.06
C ASP A 164 -9.39 -17.36 6.22
N PRO A 165 -8.27 -18.11 6.22
CA PRO A 165 -8.30 -19.56 6.44
C PRO A 165 -8.94 -19.98 7.77
N ASP A 166 -8.95 -19.09 8.77
CA ASP A 166 -9.59 -19.32 10.07
C ASP A 166 -11.11 -19.07 10.06
N GLY A 167 -11.63 -18.49 8.98
CA GLY A 167 -13.03 -18.13 8.78
C GLY A 167 -13.55 -17.00 9.68
N ARG A 168 -12.68 -16.33 10.44
CA ARG A 168 -13.08 -15.31 11.43
C ARG A 168 -13.08 -13.91 10.87
N ARG A 169 -12.22 -13.64 9.89
CA ARG A 169 -12.06 -12.33 9.28
C ARG A 169 -12.14 -12.44 7.76
N ILE A 170 -12.37 -11.31 7.12
CA ILE A 170 -12.38 -11.21 5.65
C ILE A 170 -11.18 -10.36 5.26
N GLU A 171 -10.18 -10.99 4.66
CA GLU A 171 -9.02 -10.34 4.09
C GLU A 171 -9.44 -9.48 2.89
N ILE A 172 -8.90 -8.27 2.83
CA ILE A 172 -9.01 -7.39 1.65
C ILE A 172 -7.67 -7.31 0.94
N THR A 173 -7.70 -7.54 -0.37
CA THR A 173 -6.54 -7.52 -1.26
C THR A 173 -6.78 -6.61 -2.45
N CYS A 174 -5.72 -6.04 -3.01
CA CYS A 174 -5.80 -5.24 -4.22
C CYS A 174 -6.15 -6.13 -5.42
N THR A 175 -7.21 -5.81 -6.17
CA THR A 175 -7.61 -6.58 -7.35
C THR A 175 -6.55 -6.58 -8.45
N ALA A 176 -5.78 -5.49 -8.57
CA ALA A 176 -4.78 -5.36 -9.62
C ALA A 176 -3.51 -6.19 -9.36
N CYS A 177 -2.97 -6.25 -8.15
CA CYS A 177 -1.71 -6.99 -7.90
C CYS A 177 -1.81 -8.14 -6.89
N GLY A 178 -2.99 -8.35 -6.30
CA GLY A 178 -3.19 -9.31 -5.22
C GLY A 178 -2.48 -8.96 -3.91
N GLY A 179 -2.00 -7.72 -3.76
CA GLY A 179 -1.32 -7.28 -2.55
C GLY A 179 -2.27 -7.20 -1.35
N HIS A 180 -1.83 -7.68 -0.19
CA HIS A 180 -2.57 -7.62 1.07
C HIS A 180 -2.72 -6.17 1.55
N LEU A 181 -3.96 -5.78 1.86
CA LEU A 181 -4.28 -4.44 2.35
C LEU A 181 -4.62 -4.46 3.84
N GLY A 182 -5.38 -5.48 4.28
CA GLY A 182 -5.85 -5.59 5.66
C GLY A 182 -7.10 -6.47 5.74
N HIS A 183 -8.08 -6.06 6.54
CA HIS A 183 -9.34 -6.80 6.72
C HIS A 183 -10.56 -5.88 6.68
N VAL A 184 -11.70 -6.44 6.27
CA VAL A 184 -13.01 -5.78 6.35
C VAL A 184 -13.88 -6.42 7.43
N PHE A 185 -14.54 -5.59 8.20
CA PHE A 185 -15.53 -5.95 9.22
C PHE A 185 -16.87 -5.33 8.84
N LYS A 186 -17.98 -6.01 9.11
CA LYS A 186 -19.33 -5.54 8.77
C LYS A 186 -20.24 -5.67 9.98
N GLY A 187 -21.23 -4.79 10.11
CA GLY A 187 -22.24 -4.88 11.17
C GLY A 187 -21.75 -4.40 12.54
N GLU A 188 -20.82 -3.45 12.56
CA GLU A 188 -20.25 -2.91 13.81
C GLU A 188 -21.03 -1.70 14.35
N GLY A 189 -22.01 -1.20 13.59
CA GLY A 189 -22.86 -0.08 13.99
C GLY A 189 -22.21 1.29 13.80
N TYR A 190 -21.27 1.42 12.85
CA TYR A 190 -20.71 2.73 12.53
C TYR A 190 -21.75 3.59 11.80
N PRO A 191 -21.76 4.93 11.99
CA PRO A 191 -22.66 5.84 11.29
C PRO A 191 -22.18 6.09 9.85
N THR A 192 -21.95 5.02 9.09
CA THR A 192 -21.51 5.03 7.70
C THR A 192 -22.59 4.40 6.80
N PRO A 193 -22.67 4.76 5.52
CA PRO A 193 -23.73 4.25 4.63
C PRO A 193 -23.76 2.73 4.47
N THR A 194 -22.60 2.09 4.57
CA THR A 194 -22.42 0.66 4.34
C THR A 194 -22.34 -0.17 5.62
N ASP A 195 -22.11 0.48 6.79
CA ASP A 195 -21.75 -0.18 8.05
C ASP A 195 -20.60 -1.20 7.90
N GLU A 196 -19.68 -0.90 6.97
CA GLU A 196 -18.44 -1.64 6.77
C GLU A 196 -17.26 -0.83 7.30
N ARG A 197 -16.27 -1.54 7.84
CA ARG A 197 -14.99 -0.99 8.27
C ARG A 197 -13.87 -1.77 7.61
N HIS A 198 -13.29 -1.18 6.57
CA HIS A 198 -12.05 -1.61 5.95
C HIS A 198 -10.90 -1.10 6.82
N CYS A 199 -10.30 -1.99 7.60
CA CYS A 199 -9.12 -1.72 8.40
C CYS A 199 -7.88 -2.00 7.56
N VAL A 200 -7.19 -0.95 7.11
CA VAL A 200 -6.15 -1.03 6.08
C VAL A 200 -4.80 -0.62 6.65
N ASN A 201 -3.74 -1.37 6.34
CA ASN A 201 -2.37 -0.98 6.68
C ASN A 201 -1.98 0.30 5.91
N SER A 202 -1.51 1.32 6.60
CA SER A 202 -1.01 2.56 6.00
C SER A 202 0.13 2.31 5.02
N ILE A 203 1.06 1.40 5.35
CA ILE A 203 2.20 1.06 4.48
C ILE A 203 1.75 0.44 3.14
N SER A 204 0.54 -0.14 3.09
CA SER A 204 -0.04 -0.68 1.86
C SER A 204 -0.62 0.40 0.92
N LEU A 205 -0.68 1.65 1.37
CA LEU A 205 -1.28 2.78 0.67
C LEU A 205 -0.24 3.82 0.26
N LYS A 206 -0.58 4.60 -0.76
CA LYS A 206 0.06 5.86 -1.15
C LYS A 206 -1.02 6.89 -1.39
N PHE A 207 -0.86 8.08 -0.81
CA PHE A 207 -1.84 9.15 -0.97
C PHE A 207 -1.47 10.08 -2.14
N ALA A 208 -2.48 10.46 -2.92
CA ALA A 208 -2.39 11.51 -3.94
C ALA A 208 -3.43 12.60 -3.62
N PRO A 209 -3.02 13.86 -3.37
CA PRO A 209 -3.95 14.94 -3.04
C PRO A 209 -4.84 15.28 -4.24
N ALA A 210 -6.11 15.62 -3.99
CA ALA A 210 -7.08 15.96 -5.03
C ALA A 210 -6.69 17.24 -5.79
N ASN A 211 -6.11 18.21 -5.07
CA ASN A 211 -5.51 19.40 -5.63
C ASN A 211 -4.03 19.36 -5.26
N PRO A 212 -3.11 18.96 -6.17
CA PRO A 212 -1.70 19.14 -5.92
C PRO A 212 -1.48 20.65 -5.76
N SER A 213 -1.19 21.07 -4.53
CA SER A 213 -0.88 22.46 -4.20
C SER A 213 0.12 23.00 -5.22
N GLN A 214 -0.29 24.02 -5.98
CA GLN A 214 0.53 24.74 -6.95
C GLN A 214 1.80 25.32 -6.31
#